data_AF-A0A0U1DNM5-F1
#
_entry.id   AF-A0A0U1DNM5-F1
#
_cell.length_a   1.000
_cell.length_b   1.000
_cell.length_c   1.000
_cell.angle_alpha   90.00
_cell.angle_beta   90.00
_cell.angle_gamma   90.00
#
_symmetry.space_group_name_H-M   'P 1'
#
loop_
_entity.id
_entity.type
_entity.pdbx_description
1 polymer ?
#
loop_
_entity_poly.entity_id
_entity_poly.type
_entity_poly.pdbx_seq_one_letter_code
_entity_poly.pdbx_strand_id
1 'polypeptide(L)'
;MQNATALGQAYDASKTDDSFYLPPEAFTNPEFQRGLKLFLSPDGKAARMIITHDGDPATPEGISHIDAIRHAAKDAVKGTPLAGSRIYLAGTAATYKDIQDGAKYDLMIAAIAALTLILLVMMFITRSIVAAVVIVGTVALSLGASFGLSVLIWQDILGIDLYWIVLALAVILLLAVGSDYNLLLVSRFKEEIGAGLNTGIIRAMAGSGAVVTSAGLVFAATMASFVFADLRILGQIGTTIALGLLFDTLIVRSFMTPAIATLLGRWFWWPLRVRPRPASQMLQPYGSRASVRQLLLWEDGDPAAPPEK
;
A
#
# COMPACT_ATOMS: atom_id res chain seq x y z
N MET A 1 -13.48 -26.68 -63.33
CA MET A 1 -12.87 -26.81 -61.99
C MET A 1 -13.38 -28.10 -61.34
N GLN A 2 -12.83 -29.27 -61.71
CA GLN A 2 -13.47 -30.57 -61.43
C GLN A 2 -12.74 -31.47 -60.42
N ASN A 3 -11.63 -31.05 -59.82
CA ASN A 3 -10.84 -31.94 -58.96
C ASN A 3 -10.28 -31.18 -57.75
N ALA A 4 -10.57 -31.65 -56.52
CA ALA A 4 -10.14 -31.01 -55.26
C ALA A 4 -8.60 -30.87 -55.19
N THR A 5 -7.88 -31.84 -55.76
CA THR A 5 -6.41 -31.83 -55.88
C THR A 5 -5.88 -30.69 -56.74
N ALA A 6 -6.58 -30.36 -57.84
CA ALA A 6 -6.19 -29.27 -58.73
C ALA A 6 -6.46 -27.90 -58.10
N LEU A 7 -7.52 -27.79 -57.28
CA LEU A 7 -7.79 -26.58 -56.50
C LEU A 7 -6.75 -26.38 -55.39
N GLY A 8 -6.36 -27.45 -54.70
CA GLY A 8 -5.30 -27.42 -53.69
C GLY A 8 -3.95 -26.96 -54.27
N GLN A 9 -3.56 -27.50 -55.43
CA GLN A 9 -2.34 -27.08 -56.12
C GLN A 9 -2.38 -25.62 -56.59
N ALA A 10 -3.54 -25.13 -57.03
CA ALA A 10 -3.71 -23.74 -57.42
C ALA A 10 -3.60 -22.77 -56.23
N TYR A 11 -4.08 -23.18 -55.06
CA TYR A 11 -3.96 -22.41 -53.81
C TYR A 11 -2.53 -22.40 -53.27
N ASP A 12 -1.84 -23.55 -53.31
CA ASP A 12 -0.44 -23.65 -52.91
C ASP A 12 0.45 -22.80 -53.84
N ALA A 13 0.17 -22.83 -55.14
CA ALA A 13 0.87 -22.02 -56.14
C ALA A 13 0.63 -20.50 -55.98
N SER A 14 -0.50 -20.07 -55.39
CA SER A 14 -0.79 -18.65 -55.21
C SER A 14 0.01 -18.02 -54.06
N LYS A 15 0.66 -18.82 -53.20
CA LYS A 15 1.47 -18.36 -52.05
C LYS A 15 0.74 -17.33 -51.17
N THR A 16 -0.55 -17.53 -50.98
CA THR A 16 -1.37 -16.66 -50.14
C THR A 16 -1.26 -17.13 -48.70
N ASP A 17 -0.60 -16.36 -47.84
CA ASP A 17 -0.41 -16.74 -46.42
C ASP A 17 -1.67 -16.55 -45.56
N ASP A 18 -2.70 -15.86 -46.08
CA ASP A 18 -3.90 -15.49 -45.31
C ASP A 18 -4.96 -16.61 -45.23
N SER A 19 -4.87 -17.65 -46.07
CA SER A 19 -5.88 -18.71 -46.11
C SER A 19 -5.32 -20.03 -46.65
N PHE A 20 -5.95 -21.15 -46.26
CA PHE A 20 -5.58 -22.47 -46.75
C PHE A 20 -6.80 -23.20 -47.30
N TYR A 21 -6.59 -24.03 -48.33
CA TYR A 21 -7.63 -24.89 -48.88
C TYR A 21 -7.69 -26.20 -48.10
N LEU A 22 -8.84 -26.49 -47.49
CA LEU A 22 -9.10 -27.77 -46.86
C LEU A 22 -10.02 -28.61 -47.78
N PRO A 23 -9.54 -29.77 -48.29
CA PRO A 23 -10.35 -30.63 -49.17
C PRO A 23 -11.58 -31.17 -48.43
N PRO A 24 -12.76 -31.32 -49.09
CA PRO A 24 -13.95 -31.89 -48.48
C PRO A 24 -13.73 -33.30 -47.91
N GLU A 25 -12.83 -34.07 -48.51
CA GLU A 25 -12.49 -35.43 -48.10
C GLU A 25 -11.83 -35.46 -46.71
N ALA A 26 -11.16 -34.38 -46.30
CA ALA A 26 -10.53 -34.27 -44.99
C ALA A 26 -11.54 -34.41 -43.84
N PHE A 27 -12.79 -33.95 -44.04
CA PHE A 27 -13.86 -34.08 -43.05
C PHE A 27 -14.34 -35.52 -42.82
N THR A 28 -14.03 -36.43 -43.75
CA THR A 28 -14.34 -37.87 -43.62
C THR A 28 -13.24 -38.66 -42.94
N ASN A 29 -12.04 -38.09 -42.77
CA ASN A 29 -10.91 -38.75 -42.12
C ASN A 29 -11.18 -38.95 -40.61
N PRO A 30 -11.12 -40.19 -40.08
CA PRO A 30 -11.34 -40.47 -38.66
C PRO A 30 -10.43 -39.69 -37.71
N GLU A 31 -9.18 -39.44 -38.10
CA GLU A 31 -8.22 -38.68 -37.28
C GLU A 31 -8.58 -37.19 -37.23
N PHE A 32 -9.01 -36.63 -38.36
CA PHE A 32 -9.45 -35.25 -38.43
C PHE A 32 -10.71 -35.02 -37.58
N GLN A 33 -11.66 -35.96 -37.62
CA GLN A 33 -12.84 -35.92 -36.75
C GLN A 33 -12.49 -36.02 -35.26
N ARG A 34 -11.47 -36.79 -34.90
CA ARG A 34 -10.96 -36.83 -33.52
C ARG A 34 -10.33 -35.50 -33.12
N GLY A 35 -9.56 -34.86 -34.01
CA GLY A 35 -9.02 -33.52 -33.81
C GLY A 35 -10.10 -32.45 -33.62
N LEU A 36 -11.11 -32.42 -34.49
CA LEU A 36 -12.25 -31.50 -34.39
C LEU A 36 -12.94 -31.61 -33.01
N LYS A 37 -13.14 -32.83 -32.49
CA LYS A 37 -13.72 -33.04 -31.15
C LYS A 37 -12.87 -32.51 -30.00
N LEU A 38 -11.55 -32.38 -30.18
CA LEU A 38 -10.63 -31.87 -29.16
C LEU A 38 -10.49 -30.34 -29.21
N PHE A 39 -10.69 -29.71 -30.37
CA PHE A 39 -10.46 -28.28 -30.57
C PHE A 39 -11.72 -27.47 -30.81
N LEU A 40 -12.83 -28.08 -31.24
CA LEU A 40 -14.12 -27.42 -31.39
C LEU A 40 -15.12 -27.91 -30.34
N SER A 41 -16.01 -27.03 -29.92
CA SER A 41 -17.12 -27.40 -29.06
C SER A 41 -18.13 -28.30 -29.79
N PRO A 42 -18.90 -29.13 -29.06
CA PRO A 42 -19.93 -29.98 -29.67
C PRO A 42 -21.00 -29.22 -30.46
N ASP A 43 -21.25 -27.95 -30.11
CA ASP A 43 -22.18 -27.05 -30.80
C ASP A 43 -21.53 -26.24 -31.94
N GLY A 44 -20.22 -26.39 -32.16
CA GLY A 44 -19.46 -25.71 -33.21
C GLY A 44 -19.28 -24.20 -33.00
N LYS A 45 -19.62 -23.66 -31.83
CA LYS A 45 -19.57 -22.22 -31.55
C LYS A 45 -18.30 -21.74 -30.87
N ALA A 46 -17.47 -22.64 -30.37
CA ALA A 46 -16.21 -22.32 -29.74
C ALA A 46 -15.08 -23.13 -30.36
N ALA A 47 -13.94 -22.47 -30.56
CA ALA A 47 -12.70 -23.08 -30.97
C ALA A 47 -11.64 -22.82 -29.91
N ARG A 48 -10.85 -23.84 -29.59
CA ARG A 48 -9.68 -23.78 -28.72
C ARG A 48 -8.43 -23.81 -29.58
N MET A 49 -7.48 -22.94 -29.28
CA MET A 49 -6.14 -22.96 -29.85
C MET A 49 -5.15 -23.12 -28.71
N ILE A 50 -4.09 -23.92 -28.93
CA ILE A 50 -3.00 -24.08 -27.98
C ILE A 50 -1.85 -23.22 -28.47
N ILE A 51 -1.42 -22.30 -27.62
CA ILE A 51 -0.32 -21.38 -27.90
C ILE A 51 0.83 -21.77 -26.99
N THR A 52 1.97 -22.09 -27.58
CA THR A 52 3.22 -22.30 -26.86
C THR A 52 4.12 -21.13 -27.20
N HIS A 53 4.47 -20.33 -26.20
CA HIS A 53 5.43 -19.24 -26.36
C HIS A 53 6.79 -19.66 -25.82
N ASP A 54 7.84 -18.96 -26.25
CA ASP A 54 9.19 -19.19 -25.74
C ASP A 54 9.33 -18.67 -24.30
N GLY A 55 10.21 -19.29 -23.51
CA GLY A 55 10.44 -18.96 -22.11
C GLY A 55 9.45 -19.57 -21.10
N ASP A 56 9.71 -19.31 -19.82
CA ASP A 56 8.89 -19.81 -18.71
C ASP A 56 7.61 -18.95 -18.55
N PRO A 57 6.40 -19.54 -18.60
CA PRO A 57 5.15 -18.80 -18.42
C PRO A 57 4.95 -18.21 -17.02
N ALA A 58 5.75 -18.60 -16.03
CA ALA A 58 5.69 -18.06 -14.67
C ALA A 58 6.61 -16.85 -14.44
N THR A 59 7.37 -16.40 -15.45
CA THR A 59 8.25 -15.23 -15.33
C THR A 59 7.58 -13.94 -15.82
N PRO A 60 8.08 -12.76 -15.41
CA PRO A 60 7.57 -11.48 -15.92
C PRO A 60 7.60 -11.39 -17.45
N GLU A 61 8.60 -11.99 -18.09
CA GLU A 61 8.74 -12.06 -19.54
C GLU A 61 7.60 -12.88 -20.17
N GLY A 62 7.36 -14.10 -19.68
CA GLY A 62 6.27 -14.95 -20.16
C GLY A 62 4.88 -14.33 -19.95
N ILE A 63 4.68 -13.66 -18.82
CA ILE A 63 3.45 -12.93 -18.51
C ILE A 63 3.24 -11.75 -19.47
N SER A 64 4.31 -11.05 -19.87
CA SER A 64 4.22 -9.89 -20.76
C SER A 64 3.70 -10.22 -22.16
N HIS A 65 3.94 -11.44 -22.65
CA HIS A 65 3.46 -11.90 -23.95
C HIS A 65 1.93 -11.98 -24.05
N ILE A 66 1.24 -12.09 -22.92
CA ILE A 66 -0.20 -12.31 -22.88
C ILE A 66 -0.99 -11.16 -23.51
N ASP A 67 -0.59 -9.92 -23.28
CA ASP A 67 -1.25 -8.77 -23.88
C ASP A 67 -1.07 -8.76 -25.40
N ALA A 68 0.15 -9.04 -25.87
CA ALA A 68 0.44 -9.13 -27.30
C ALA A 68 -0.37 -10.25 -27.98
N ILE A 69 -0.45 -11.44 -27.35
CA ILE A 69 -1.26 -12.55 -27.85
C ILE A 69 -2.74 -12.17 -27.93
N ARG A 70 -3.27 -11.52 -26.88
CA ARG A 70 -4.66 -11.07 -26.83
C ARG A 70 -4.95 -10.01 -27.91
N HIS A 71 -4.02 -9.08 -28.14
CA HIS A 71 -4.13 -8.07 -29.18
C HIS A 71 -4.07 -8.68 -30.59
N ALA A 72 -3.10 -9.54 -30.85
CA ALA A 72 -2.98 -10.24 -32.14
C ALA A 72 -4.22 -11.07 -32.46
N ALA A 73 -4.77 -11.79 -31.47
CA ALA A 73 -6.01 -12.55 -31.65
C ALA A 73 -7.21 -11.64 -31.97
N LYS A 74 -7.32 -10.49 -31.29
CA LYS A 74 -8.37 -9.50 -31.58
C LYS A 74 -8.21 -8.88 -32.96
N ASP A 75 -6.98 -8.65 -33.41
CA ASP A 75 -6.71 -8.07 -34.71
C ASP A 75 -6.97 -9.07 -35.83
N ALA A 76 -6.63 -10.34 -35.66
CA ALA A 76 -6.87 -11.41 -36.64
C ALA A 76 -8.35 -11.63 -36.95
N VAL A 77 -9.25 -11.41 -35.99
CA VAL A 77 -10.70 -11.57 -36.23
C VAL A 77 -11.35 -10.34 -36.86
N LYS A 78 -10.66 -9.18 -36.92
CA LYS A 78 -11.21 -7.97 -37.54
C LYS A 78 -11.44 -8.19 -39.03
N GLY A 79 -12.57 -7.70 -39.53
CA GLY A 79 -12.94 -7.86 -40.94
C GLY A 79 -13.42 -9.27 -41.32
N THR A 80 -13.41 -10.22 -40.38
CA THR A 80 -13.96 -11.58 -40.60
C THR A 80 -15.38 -11.69 -40.03
N PRO A 81 -16.15 -12.72 -40.41
CA PRO A 81 -17.44 -13.04 -39.76
C PRO A 81 -17.33 -13.29 -38.24
N LEU A 82 -16.11 -13.50 -37.73
CA LEU A 82 -15.82 -13.75 -36.32
C LEU A 82 -15.50 -12.48 -35.52
N ALA A 83 -15.63 -11.28 -36.10
CA ALA A 83 -15.32 -10.02 -35.42
C ALA A 83 -16.09 -9.81 -34.10
N GLY A 84 -17.29 -10.38 -33.97
CA GLY A 84 -18.09 -10.33 -32.74
C GLY A 84 -17.80 -11.44 -31.72
N SER A 85 -16.80 -12.30 -31.97
CA SER A 85 -16.47 -13.42 -31.09
C SER A 85 -15.81 -12.94 -29.79
N ARG A 86 -16.05 -13.70 -28.71
CA ARG A 86 -15.38 -13.47 -27.42
C ARG A 86 -14.10 -14.30 -27.37
N ILE A 87 -12.97 -13.62 -27.13
CA ILE A 87 -11.66 -14.25 -27.01
C ILE A 87 -11.33 -14.38 -25.53
N TYR A 88 -11.10 -15.62 -25.10
CA TYR A 88 -10.65 -15.96 -23.75
C TYR A 88 -9.28 -16.61 -23.83
N LEU A 89 -8.41 -16.23 -22.91
CA LEU A 89 -7.08 -16.82 -22.79
C LEU A 89 -6.96 -17.44 -21.41
N ALA A 90 -6.44 -18.65 -21.35
CA ALA A 90 -6.23 -19.41 -20.14
C ALA A 90 -4.87 -20.10 -20.19
N GLY A 91 -4.41 -20.57 -19.04
CA GLY A 91 -3.08 -21.16 -18.87
C GLY A 91 -2.27 -20.42 -17.82
N THR A 92 -1.09 -20.93 -17.50
CA THR A 92 -0.27 -20.46 -16.39
C THR A 92 0.02 -18.95 -16.47
N ALA A 93 0.60 -18.48 -17.58
CA ALA A 93 0.94 -17.08 -17.78
C ALA A 93 -0.29 -16.14 -17.74
N ALA A 94 -1.42 -16.56 -18.34
CA ALA A 94 -2.66 -15.80 -18.31
C ALA A 94 -3.21 -15.66 -16.88
N THR A 95 -3.18 -16.75 -16.10
CA THR A 95 -3.60 -16.75 -14.70
C THR A 95 -2.71 -15.86 -13.84
N TYR A 96 -1.38 -15.94 -14.00
CA TYR A 96 -0.46 -15.07 -13.26
C TYR A 96 -0.64 -13.60 -13.62
N LYS A 97 -0.91 -13.30 -14.90
CA LYS A 97 -1.27 -11.94 -15.31
C LYS A 97 -2.53 -11.42 -14.63
N ASP A 98 -3.59 -12.22 -14.64
CA ASP A 98 -4.86 -11.83 -14.01
C ASP A 98 -4.68 -11.63 -12.49
N ILE A 99 -3.86 -12.45 -11.82
CA ILE A 99 -3.49 -12.26 -10.41
C ILE A 99 -2.70 -10.97 -10.21
N GLN A 100 -1.71 -10.69 -11.06
CA GLN A 100 -0.87 -9.50 -10.96
C GLN A 100 -1.68 -8.21 -11.16
N ASP A 101 -2.53 -8.18 -12.19
CA ASP A 101 -3.40 -7.06 -12.47
C ASP A 101 -4.41 -6.88 -11.32
N GLY A 102 -5.04 -7.96 -10.86
CA GLY A 102 -5.93 -7.94 -9.69
C GLY A 102 -5.27 -7.41 -8.43
N ALA A 103 -4.09 -7.94 -8.07
CA ALA A 103 -3.33 -7.50 -6.91
C ALA A 103 -2.95 -6.01 -6.98
N LYS A 104 -2.61 -5.50 -8.17
CA LYS A 104 -2.30 -4.07 -8.36
C LYS A 104 -3.52 -3.19 -8.08
N TYR A 105 -4.69 -3.54 -8.63
CA TYR A 105 -5.92 -2.78 -8.40
C TYR A 105 -6.36 -2.87 -6.94
N ASP A 106 -6.34 -4.07 -6.36
CA ASP A 106 -6.72 -4.28 -4.96
C ASP A 106 -5.80 -3.52 -4.01
N LEU A 107 -4.48 -3.53 -4.25
CA LEU A 107 -3.52 -2.78 -3.45
C LEU A 107 -3.74 -1.28 -3.57
N MET A 108 -3.99 -0.77 -4.78
CA MET A 108 -4.26 0.65 -5.00
C MET A 108 -5.56 1.08 -4.31
N ILE A 109 -6.63 0.29 -4.43
CA ILE A 109 -7.90 0.54 -3.75
C ILE A 109 -7.71 0.50 -2.24
N ALA A 110 -7.06 -0.54 -1.70
CA ALA A 110 -6.81 -0.69 -0.28
C ALA A 110 -5.96 0.44 0.28
N ALA A 111 -4.86 0.80 -0.39
CA ALA A 111 -3.97 1.89 0.04
C ALA A 111 -4.70 3.23 0.04
N ILE A 112 -5.42 3.58 -1.03
CA ILE A 112 -6.15 4.86 -1.13
C ILE A 112 -7.30 4.89 -0.11
N ALA A 113 -8.08 3.81 0.00
CA ALA A 113 -9.19 3.74 0.94
C ALA A 113 -8.70 3.84 2.39
N ALA A 114 -7.62 3.15 2.73
CA ALA A 114 -7.09 3.14 4.08
C ALA A 114 -6.40 4.47 4.44
N LEU A 115 -5.61 5.07 3.53
CA LEU A 115 -5.07 6.43 3.75
C LEU A 115 -6.17 7.47 3.90
N THR A 116 -7.25 7.37 3.11
CA THR A 116 -8.42 8.25 3.22
C THR A 116 -9.14 8.05 4.55
N LEU A 117 -9.32 6.80 4.98
CA LEU A 117 -9.94 6.48 6.28
C LEU A 117 -9.10 7.01 7.44
N ILE A 118 -7.78 6.80 7.43
CA ILE A 118 -6.86 7.34 8.42
C ILE A 118 -6.94 8.87 8.42
N LEU A 119 -6.94 9.51 7.25
CA LEU A 119 -7.07 10.96 7.14
C LEU A 119 -8.35 11.46 7.81
N LEU A 120 -9.50 10.80 7.56
CA LEU A 120 -10.79 11.17 8.15
C LEU A 120 -10.81 10.98 9.67
N VAL A 121 -10.32 9.85 10.16
CA VAL A 121 -10.21 9.57 11.61
C VAL A 121 -9.28 10.59 12.28
N MET A 122 -8.13 10.88 11.67
CA MET A 122 -7.18 11.87 12.18
C MET A 122 -7.77 13.27 12.16
N MET A 123 -8.49 13.66 11.12
CA MET A 123 -9.19 14.93 11.04
C MET A 123 -10.24 15.06 12.15
N PHE A 124 -10.99 13.99 12.43
CA PHE A 124 -11.99 13.96 13.50
C PHE A 124 -11.35 14.13 14.89
N ILE A 125 -10.22 13.45 15.13
CA ILE A 125 -9.56 13.43 16.44
C ILE A 125 -8.75 14.70 16.68
N THR A 126 -7.94 15.13 15.72
CA THR A 126 -7.14 16.35 15.83
C THR A 126 -7.98 17.62 15.69
N ARG A 127 -9.14 17.53 15.02
CA ARG A 127 -9.92 18.69 14.56
C ARG A 127 -9.07 19.67 13.72
N SER A 128 -8.03 19.18 13.06
CA SER A 128 -7.14 19.95 12.20
C SER A 128 -6.81 19.20 10.92
N ILE A 129 -7.01 19.88 9.78
CA ILE A 129 -6.73 19.30 8.46
C ILE A 129 -5.22 19.21 8.23
N VAL A 130 -4.47 20.22 8.64
CA VAL A 130 -3.02 20.29 8.42
C VAL A 130 -2.30 19.20 9.22
N ALA A 131 -2.65 19.04 10.50
CA ALA A 131 -2.11 17.94 11.32
C ALA A 131 -2.40 16.58 10.68
N ALA A 132 -3.65 16.34 10.26
CA ALA A 132 -4.06 15.07 9.65
C ALA A 132 -3.27 14.77 8.37
N VAL A 133 -3.09 15.76 7.48
CA VAL A 133 -2.33 15.59 6.24
C VAL A 133 -0.85 15.31 6.51
N VAL A 134 -0.23 16.02 7.46
CA VAL A 134 1.17 15.77 7.84
C VAL A 134 1.34 14.33 8.32
N ILE A 135 0.48 13.87 9.22
CA ILE A 135 0.55 12.51 9.78
C ILE A 135 0.40 11.47 8.67
N VAL A 136 -0.61 11.61 7.82
CA VAL A 136 -0.82 10.68 6.70
C VAL A 136 0.35 10.71 5.72
N GLY A 137 0.90 11.89 5.45
CA GLY A 137 2.10 12.06 4.62
C GLY A 137 3.32 11.36 5.23
N THR A 138 3.48 11.43 6.54
CA THR A 138 4.55 10.71 7.24
C THR A 138 4.39 9.19 7.17
N VAL A 139 3.16 8.66 7.23
CA VAL A 139 2.89 7.22 7.02
C VAL A 139 3.23 6.81 5.59
N ALA A 140 2.80 7.58 4.60
CA ALA A 140 3.10 7.30 3.20
C ALA A 140 4.61 7.32 2.93
N LEU A 141 5.35 8.22 3.58
CA LEU A 141 6.81 8.28 3.51
C LEU A 141 7.46 7.06 4.17
N SER A 142 6.98 6.61 5.34
CA SER A 142 7.42 5.37 5.98
C SER A 142 7.18 4.14 5.10
N LEU A 143 6.01 4.07 4.44
CA LEU A 143 5.68 2.99 3.48
C LEU A 143 6.64 2.98 2.29
N GLY A 144 6.89 4.15 1.69
CA GLY A 144 7.84 4.29 0.58
C GLY A 144 9.27 3.92 0.99
N ALA A 145 9.71 4.36 2.17
CA ALA A 145 11.03 4.04 2.70
C ALA A 145 11.18 2.55 3.01
N SER A 146 10.16 1.92 3.60
CA SER A 146 10.14 0.48 3.85
C SER A 146 10.30 -0.33 2.57
N PHE A 147 9.50 0.00 1.55
CA PHE A 147 9.55 -0.69 0.27
C PHE A 147 10.90 -0.47 -0.43
N GLY A 148 11.35 0.78 -0.51
CA GLY A 148 12.64 1.11 -1.13
C GLY A 148 13.83 0.45 -0.43
N LEU A 149 13.81 0.39 0.90
CA LEU A 149 14.87 -0.27 1.67
C LEU A 149 14.84 -1.79 1.52
N SER A 150 13.64 -2.39 1.39
CA SER A 150 13.50 -3.82 1.12
C SER A 150 13.99 -4.19 -0.28
N VAL A 151 13.65 -3.39 -1.29
CA VAL A 151 14.18 -3.52 -2.66
C VAL A 151 15.71 -3.45 -2.65
N LEU A 152 16.29 -2.45 -1.98
CA LEU A 152 17.74 -2.31 -1.87
C LEU A 152 18.40 -3.55 -1.24
N ILE A 153 17.83 -4.08 -0.14
CA ILE A 153 18.44 -5.21 0.56
C ILE A 153 18.29 -6.51 -0.21
N TRP A 154 17.12 -6.79 -0.77
CA TRP A 154 16.85 -8.07 -1.41
C TRP A 154 17.30 -8.09 -2.87
N GLN A 155 16.96 -7.07 -3.65
CA GLN A 155 17.28 -7.03 -5.09
C GLN A 155 18.72 -6.58 -5.31
N ASP A 156 19.14 -5.44 -4.75
CA ASP A 156 20.46 -4.88 -5.08
C ASP A 156 21.61 -5.56 -4.31
N ILE A 157 21.40 -5.89 -3.03
CA ILE A 157 22.47 -6.49 -2.19
C ILE A 157 22.46 -8.02 -2.30
N LEU A 158 21.30 -8.67 -2.20
CA LEU A 158 21.21 -10.13 -2.19
C LEU A 158 20.96 -10.74 -3.60
N GLY A 159 20.59 -9.93 -4.60
CA GLY A 159 20.31 -10.42 -5.96
C GLY A 159 19.05 -11.29 -6.07
N ILE A 160 18.11 -11.14 -5.13
CA ILE A 160 16.88 -11.94 -5.06
C ILE A 160 15.67 -11.04 -5.22
N ASP A 161 14.83 -11.37 -6.18
CA ASP A 161 13.58 -10.64 -6.39
C ASP A 161 12.61 -10.76 -5.21
N LEU A 162 11.94 -9.65 -4.92
CA LEU A 162 10.85 -9.64 -3.95
C LEU A 162 9.66 -10.41 -4.51
N TYR A 163 9.10 -11.26 -3.67
CA TYR A 163 7.84 -11.89 -4.00
C TYR A 163 6.71 -10.85 -4.02
N TRP A 164 5.80 -10.94 -4.98
CA TRP A 164 4.72 -9.95 -5.20
C TRP A 164 3.83 -9.73 -3.96
N ILE A 165 3.62 -10.77 -3.15
CA ILE A 165 2.83 -10.70 -1.90
C ILE A 165 3.48 -9.82 -0.83
N VAL A 166 4.81 -9.66 -0.87
CA VAL A 166 5.58 -8.94 0.15
C VAL A 166 5.14 -7.48 0.19
N LEU A 167 4.99 -6.86 -0.98
CA LEU A 167 4.51 -5.48 -1.09
C LEU A 167 3.09 -5.33 -0.54
N ALA A 168 2.17 -6.21 -0.93
CA ALA A 168 0.78 -6.15 -0.48
C ALA A 168 0.68 -6.26 1.05
N LEU A 169 1.38 -7.24 1.64
CA LEU A 169 1.32 -7.48 3.07
C LEU A 169 2.06 -6.40 3.87
N ALA A 170 3.18 -5.91 3.36
CA ALA A 170 3.91 -4.80 3.97
C ALA A 170 3.04 -3.54 4.02
N VAL A 171 2.36 -3.18 2.93
CA VAL A 171 1.46 -2.02 2.89
C VAL A 171 0.33 -2.18 3.91
N ILE A 172 -0.35 -3.33 3.94
CA ILE A 172 -1.46 -3.56 4.87
C ILE A 172 -0.98 -3.48 6.33
N LEU A 173 0.10 -4.16 6.67
CA LEU A 173 0.58 -4.23 8.06
C LEU A 173 1.21 -2.94 8.54
N LEU A 174 2.04 -2.29 7.73
CA LEU A 174 2.66 -1.01 8.09
C LEU A 174 1.62 0.09 8.20
N LEU A 175 0.60 0.08 7.36
CA LEU A 175 -0.47 1.07 7.44
C LEU A 175 -1.37 0.83 8.66
N ALA A 176 -1.68 -0.42 9.00
CA ALA A 176 -2.40 -0.76 10.23
C ALA A 176 -1.64 -0.31 11.47
N VAL A 177 -0.37 -0.71 11.59
CA VAL A 177 0.46 -0.47 12.77
C VAL A 177 0.88 1.01 12.86
N GLY A 178 1.25 1.62 11.74
CA GLY A 178 1.62 3.03 11.66
C GLY A 178 0.48 3.96 12.04
N SER A 179 -0.76 3.62 11.64
CA SER A 179 -1.96 4.37 12.03
C SER A 179 -2.16 4.38 13.55
N ASP A 180 -2.12 3.20 14.19
CA ASP A 180 -2.40 3.04 15.61
C ASP A 180 -1.40 3.80 16.49
N TYR A 181 -0.12 3.73 16.14
CA TYR A 181 0.90 4.47 16.89
C TYR A 181 0.82 5.97 16.65
N ASN A 182 0.54 6.42 15.42
CA ASN A 182 0.34 7.85 15.15
C ASN A 182 -0.83 8.41 15.95
N LEU A 183 -1.89 7.62 16.11
CA LEU A 183 -3.02 8.00 16.93
C LEU A 183 -2.64 8.24 18.39
N LEU A 184 -1.91 7.31 19.00
CA LEU A 184 -1.49 7.43 20.41
C LEU A 184 -0.65 8.68 20.65
N LEU A 185 0.30 8.95 19.77
CA LEU A 185 1.20 10.10 19.89
C LEU A 185 0.44 11.43 19.73
N VAL A 186 -0.54 11.47 18.84
CA VAL A 186 -1.36 12.65 18.57
C VAL A 186 -2.37 12.91 19.69
N SER A 187 -2.99 11.86 20.24
CA SER A 187 -3.84 11.98 21.43
C SER A 187 -3.07 12.62 22.58
N ARG A 188 -1.81 12.18 22.78
CA ARG A 188 -0.93 12.73 23.81
C ARG A 188 -0.50 14.15 23.51
N PHE A 189 -0.17 14.49 22.27
CA PHE A 189 0.06 15.90 21.90
C PHE A 189 -1.15 16.75 22.24
N LYS A 190 -2.37 16.29 21.95
CA LYS A 190 -3.61 17.01 22.21
C LYS A 190 -3.90 17.21 23.70
N GLU A 191 -3.64 16.20 24.53
CA GLU A 191 -3.72 16.29 25.99
C GLU A 191 -2.76 17.35 26.55
N GLU A 192 -1.59 17.47 25.92
CA GLU A 192 -0.49 18.33 26.37
C GLU A 192 -0.49 19.76 25.79
N ILE A 193 -1.37 20.05 24.83
CA ILE A 193 -1.55 21.40 24.25
C ILE A 193 -1.82 22.46 25.33
N GLY A 194 -2.49 22.10 26.42
CA GLY A 194 -2.85 23.02 27.50
C GLY A 194 -1.65 23.68 28.20
N ALA A 195 -0.47 23.06 28.14
CA ALA A 195 0.77 23.58 28.73
C ALA A 195 1.52 24.59 27.83
N GLY A 196 1.05 24.82 26.60
CA GLY A 196 1.70 25.64 25.57
C GLY A 196 2.40 24.77 24.51
N LEU A 197 2.43 25.24 23.25
CA LEU A 197 2.84 24.45 22.08
C LEU A 197 4.24 23.81 22.21
N ASN A 198 5.26 24.59 22.57
CA ASN A 198 6.64 24.08 22.65
C ASN A 198 6.84 23.16 23.87
N THR A 199 6.30 23.54 25.03
CA THR A 199 6.41 22.75 26.27
C THR A 199 5.58 21.47 26.20
N GLY A 200 4.42 21.51 25.55
CA GLY A 200 3.53 20.36 25.34
C GLY A 200 4.12 19.33 24.39
N ILE A 201 4.77 19.76 23.29
CA ILE A 201 5.49 18.84 22.39
C ILE A 201 6.65 18.16 23.14
N ILE A 202 7.45 18.92 23.88
CA ILE A 202 8.58 18.36 24.65
C ILE A 202 8.08 17.38 25.74
N ARG A 203 7.03 17.74 26.48
CA ARG A 203 6.47 16.89 27.54
C ARG A 203 5.80 15.62 27.00
N ALA A 204 5.08 15.73 25.87
CA ALA A 204 4.50 14.58 25.19
C ALA A 204 5.58 13.64 24.63
N MET A 205 6.65 14.18 24.03
CA MET A 205 7.77 13.38 23.54
C MET A 205 8.52 12.70 24.70
N ALA A 206 8.79 13.41 25.78
CA ALA A 206 9.48 12.86 26.95
C ALA A 206 8.66 11.79 27.68
N GLY A 207 7.34 11.98 27.79
CA GLY A 207 6.46 11.07 28.54
C GLY A 207 5.96 9.87 27.74
N SER A 208 5.63 10.05 26.46
CA SER A 208 4.99 9.01 25.63
C SER A 208 5.85 8.52 24.47
N GLY A 209 6.86 9.29 24.05
CA GLY A 209 7.78 8.87 22.99
C GLY A 209 8.52 7.59 23.34
N ALA A 210 9.02 7.45 24.58
CA ALA A 210 9.75 6.26 25.01
C ALA A 210 8.91 4.97 24.97
N VAL A 211 7.62 5.04 25.33
CA VAL A 211 6.70 3.88 25.33
C VAL A 211 6.36 3.46 23.89
N VAL A 212 6.14 4.43 23.00
CA VAL A 212 5.81 4.13 21.61
C VAL A 212 7.02 3.61 20.85
N THR A 213 8.21 4.19 21.08
CA THR A 213 9.45 3.74 20.46
C THR A 213 9.87 2.34 20.96
N SER A 214 9.68 2.03 22.25
CA SER A 214 9.97 0.69 22.76
C SER A 214 9.02 -0.36 22.20
N ALA A 215 7.71 -0.06 22.13
CA ALA A 215 6.73 -0.95 21.50
C ALA A 215 7.05 -1.19 20.02
N GLY A 216 7.39 -0.14 19.28
CA GLY A 216 7.78 -0.23 17.88
C GLY A 216 9.06 -1.04 17.65
N LEU A 217 10.05 -0.90 18.54
CA LEU A 217 11.30 -1.66 18.47
C LEU A 217 11.09 -3.16 18.77
N VAL A 218 10.27 -3.50 19.77
CA VAL A 218 9.91 -4.89 20.08
C VAL A 218 9.18 -5.53 18.90
N PHE A 219 8.26 -4.79 18.28
CA PHE A 219 7.52 -5.29 17.14
C PHE A 219 8.41 -5.46 15.90
N ALA A 220 9.28 -4.49 15.62
CA ALA A 220 10.29 -4.61 14.57
C ALA A 220 11.23 -5.81 14.80
N ALA A 221 11.69 -6.04 16.04
CA ALA A 221 12.52 -7.19 16.38
C ALA A 221 11.77 -8.52 16.16
N THR A 222 10.49 -8.57 16.52
CA THR A 222 9.63 -9.74 16.28
C THR A 222 9.50 -10.04 14.79
N MET A 223 9.25 -9.02 13.98
CA MET A 223 9.17 -9.17 12.52
C MET A 223 10.53 -9.53 11.90
N ALA A 224 11.63 -8.97 12.40
CA ALA A 224 12.98 -9.29 11.95
C ALA A 224 13.36 -10.75 12.22
N SER A 225 12.80 -11.38 13.25
CA SER A 225 13.05 -12.80 13.55
C SER A 225 12.61 -13.74 12.43
N PHE A 226 11.71 -13.31 11.54
CA PHE A 226 11.25 -14.12 10.41
C PHE A 226 12.35 -14.34 9.37
N VAL A 227 13.48 -13.62 9.44
CA VAL A 227 14.69 -13.91 8.64
C VAL A 227 15.16 -15.35 8.84
N PHE A 228 14.96 -15.92 10.03
CA PHE A 228 15.36 -17.29 10.34
C PHE A 228 14.36 -18.34 9.85
N ALA A 229 13.26 -17.93 9.21
CA ALA A 229 12.31 -18.87 8.65
C ALA A 229 12.87 -19.56 7.40
N ASP A 230 12.66 -20.87 7.28
CA ASP A 230 13.07 -21.66 6.11
C ASP A 230 12.40 -21.17 4.82
N LEU A 231 11.20 -20.59 4.93
CA LEU A 231 10.49 -19.97 3.82
C LEU A 231 11.00 -18.54 3.58
N ARG A 232 11.73 -18.36 2.48
CA ARG A 232 12.26 -17.05 2.06
C ARG A 232 11.20 -15.96 1.96
N ILE A 233 9.98 -16.31 1.54
CA ILE A 233 8.84 -15.37 1.47
C ILE A 233 8.55 -14.78 2.86
N LEU A 234 8.62 -15.59 3.91
CA LEU A 234 8.38 -15.16 5.28
C LEU A 234 9.50 -14.22 5.77
N GLY A 235 10.75 -14.54 5.45
CA GLY A 235 11.90 -13.67 5.72
C GLY A 235 11.81 -12.32 4.99
N GLN A 236 11.41 -12.30 3.72
CA GLN A 236 11.19 -11.07 2.95
C GLN A 236 10.08 -10.20 3.57
N ILE A 237 8.94 -10.81 3.94
CA ILE A 237 7.84 -10.12 4.62
C ILE A 237 8.32 -9.50 5.93
N GLY A 238 8.92 -10.30 6.81
CA GLY A 238 9.31 -9.85 8.14
C GLY A 238 10.39 -8.77 8.12
N THR A 239 11.39 -8.90 7.24
CA THR A 239 12.43 -7.87 7.07
C THR A 239 11.85 -6.57 6.55
N THR A 240 10.99 -6.61 5.52
CA THR A 240 10.37 -5.42 4.95
C THR A 240 9.60 -4.64 6.01
N ILE A 241 8.78 -5.35 6.80
CA ILE A 241 7.98 -4.75 7.87
C ILE A 241 8.88 -4.23 8.99
N ALA A 242 9.87 -5.01 9.42
CA ALA A 242 10.81 -4.59 10.47
C ALA A 242 11.54 -3.28 10.09
N LEU A 243 12.05 -3.21 8.87
CA LEU A 243 12.73 -2.02 8.34
C LEU A 243 11.78 -0.82 8.25
N GLY A 244 10.55 -1.05 7.80
CA GLY A 244 9.53 -0.01 7.73
C GLY A 244 9.16 0.54 9.11
N LEU A 245 9.01 -0.33 10.11
CA LEU A 245 8.74 0.06 11.49
C LEU A 245 9.92 0.77 12.13
N LEU A 246 11.16 0.32 11.90
CA LEU A 246 12.35 1.01 12.39
C LEU A 246 12.46 2.41 11.79
N PHE A 247 12.20 2.54 10.49
CA PHE A 247 12.18 3.84 9.82
C PHE A 247 11.08 4.74 10.39
N ASP A 248 9.86 4.22 10.53
CA ASP A 248 8.73 4.97 11.10
C ASP A 248 9.03 5.44 12.53
N THR A 249 9.52 4.55 13.38
CA THR A 249 9.70 4.81 14.81
C THR A 249 10.91 5.70 15.08
N LEU A 250 12.05 5.42 14.44
CA LEU A 250 13.31 6.11 14.72
C LEU A 250 13.48 7.40 13.93
N ILE A 251 13.04 7.45 12.68
CA ILE A 251 13.28 8.62 11.82
C ILE A 251 12.02 9.48 11.78
N VAL A 252 10.91 8.90 11.38
CA VAL A 252 9.70 9.68 11.11
C VAL A 252 9.10 10.21 12.40
N ARG A 253 8.82 9.33 13.36
CA ARG A 253 8.16 9.67 14.62
C ARG A 253 9.05 10.42 15.59
N SER A 254 10.32 10.03 15.69
CA SER A 254 11.24 10.64 16.66
C SER A 254 11.81 11.97 16.18
N PHE A 255 11.98 12.18 14.87
CA PHE A 255 12.55 13.41 14.33
C PHE A 255 11.60 14.19 13.42
N MET A 256 11.03 13.57 12.38
CA MET A 256 10.25 14.31 11.38
C MET A 256 8.96 14.89 11.94
N THR A 257 8.15 14.10 12.65
CA THR A 257 6.84 14.53 13.17
C THR A 257 6.97 15.70 14.16
N PRO A 258 7.88 15.67 15.17
CA PRO A 258 8.10 16.80 16.06
C PRO A 258 8.71 18.02 15.35
N ALA A 259 9.61 17.82 14.40
CA ALA A 259 10.20 18.92 13.62
C ALA A 259 9.14 19.64 12.78
N ILE A 260 8.28 18.89 12.08
CA ILE A 260 7.20 19.46 11.27
C ILE A 260 6.17 20.16 12.17
N ALA A 261 5.82 19.56 13.31
CA ALA A 261 4.90 20.16 14.27
C ALA A 261 5.45 21.48 14.86
N THR A 262 6.74 21.55 15.17
CA THR A 262 7.38 22.78 15.68
C THR A 262 7.52 23.85 14.61
N LEU A 263 7.88 23.48 13.36
CA LEU A 263 7.98 24.40 12.21
C LEU A 263 6.62 25.02 11.85
N LEU A 264 5.56 24.22 11.81
CA LEU A 264 4.22 24.69 11.46
C LEU A 264 3.52 25.41 12.63
N GLY A 265 3.86 25.09 13.88
CA GLY A 265 3.40 25.78 15.08
C GLY A 265 1.88 25.97 15.13
N ARG A 266 1.41 27.21 14.97
CA ARG A 266 -0.02 27.55 14.96
C ARG A 266 -0.79 27.02 13.74
N TRP A 267 -0.11 26.85 12.61
CA TRP A 267 -0.71 26.36 11.36
C TRP A 267 -0.93 24.85 11.40
N PHE A 268 -0.12 24.13 12.19
CA PHE A 268 -0.29 22.69 12.40
C PHE A 268 -1.68 22.37 12.95
N TRP A 269 -2.25 23.25 13.77
CA TRP A 269 -3.54 23.06 14.42
C TRP A 269 -4.72 23.73 13.69
N TRP A 270 -4.50 24.38 12.55
CA TRP A 270 -5.57 25.05 11.80
C TRP A 270 -6.67 24.05 11.41
N PRO A 271 -7.97 24.29 11.71
CA PRO A 271 -8.64 25.54 12.11
C PRO A 271 -8.74 25.81 13.62
N LEU A 272 -8.25 24.93 14.48
CA LEU A 272 -8.25 25.12 15.93
C LEU A 272 -7.29 26.27 16.31
N ARG A 273 -7.82 27.32 16.94
CA ARG A 273 -7.00 28.41 17.51
C ARG A 273 -6.30 27.94 18.78
N VAL A 274 -5.12 27.33 18.64
CA VAL A 274 -4.26 26.96 19.76
C VAL A 274 -3.35 28.14 20.14
N ARG A 275 -3.32 28.49 21.43
CA ARG A 275 -2.50 29.60 21.94
C ARG A 275 -1.01 29.16 22.02
N PRO A 276 -0.06 29.92 21.46
CA PRO A 276 1.37 29.59 21.50
C PRO A 276 1.98 29.61 22.91
N ARG A 277 1.39 30.36 23.84
CA ARG A 277 1.83 30.49 25.23
C ARG A 277 0.68 30.12 26.18
N PRO A 278 0.96 29.49 27.34
CA PRO A 278 -0.05 29.30 28.37
C PRO A 278 -0.65 30.66 28.74
N ALA A 279 -1.95 30.67 29.08
CA ALA A 279 -2.57 31.90 29.58
C ALA A 279 -1.79 32.37 30.81
N SER A 280 -1.29 33.61 30.78
CA SER A 280 -0.55 34.17 31.91
C SER A 280 -1.42 34.06 33.16
N GLN A 281 -0.97 33.31 34.17
CA GLN A 281 -1.63 33.28 35.47
C GLN A 281 -1.65 34.68 36.11
N MET A 282 -0.77 35.58 35.68
CA MET A 282 -0.71 36.97 36.14
C MET A 282 -1.81 37.87 35.56
N LEU A 283 -2.55 37.42 34.53
CA LEU A 283 -3.66 38.17 33.91
C LEU A 283 -5.03 37.60 34.29
N GLN A 284 -5.10 36.66 35.24
CA GLN A 284 -6.39 36.24 35.76
C GLN A 284 -6.91 37.32 36.73
N PRO A 285 -8.16 37.79 36.58
CA PRO A 285 -8.75 38.77 37.51
C PRO A 285 -8.90 38.22 38.94
N TYR A 286 -8.66 36.92 39.14
CA TYR A 286 -8.71 36.25 40.44
C TYR A 286 -7.42 35.46 40.65
N GLY A 287 -6.89 35.48 41.87
CA GLY A 287 -5.75 34.64 42.27
C GLY A 287 -6.07 33.15 42.14
N SER A 288 -5.04 32.32 42.00
CA SER A 288 -5.20 30.86 42.00
C SER A 288 -5.92 30.38 43.27
N ARG A 289 -6.71 29.30 43.19
CA ARG A 289 -7.42 28.75 44.36
C ARG A 289 -6.51 28.49 45.56
N ALA A 290 -5.25 28.11 45.32
CA ALA A 290 -4.25 27.95 46.35
C ALA A 290 -3.89 29.28 47.02
N SER A 291 -3.63 30.34 46.23
CA SER A 291 -3.35 31.68 46.76
C SER A 291 -4.54 32.31 47.50
N VAL A 292 -5.77 32.12 47.00
CA VAL A 292 -6.99 32.60 47.68
C VAL A 292 -7.21 31.85 49.00
N ARG A 293 -6.96 30.53 49.02
CA ARG A 293 -7.02 29.74 50.25
C ARG A 293 -5.95 30.16 51.25
N GLN A 294 -4.75 30.48 50.79
CA GLN A 294 -3.65 30.89 51.65
C GLN A 294 -3.88 32.27 52.27
N LEU A 295 -4.48 33.20 51.52
CA LEU A 295 -4.93 34.50 52.04
C LEU A 295 -6.06 34.35 53.07
N LEU A 296 -7.07 33.53 52.78
CA LEU A 296 -8.18 33.28 53.72
C LEU A 296 -7.74 32.58 55.01
N LEU A 297 -6.72 31.71 54.95
CA LEU A 297 -6.17 31.02 56.12
C LEU A 297 -5.25 31.91 56.95
N TRP A 298 -4.81 33.06 56.44
CA TRP A 298 -3.95 33.99 57.17
C TRP A 298 -4.75 34.94 58.07
N GLU A 299 -6.06 35.05 57.83
CA GLU A 299 -6.97 35.90 58.61
C GLU A 299 -7.45 35.22 59.92
N ASP A 300 -7.30 33.89 60.02
CA ASP A 300 -7.67 33.11 61.20
C ASP A 300 -6.44 32.74 62.05
N GLY A 301 -5.76 33.76 62.60
CA GLY A 301 -5.01 33.65 63.87
C GLY A 301 -3.57 33.10 63.87
N ASP A 302 -2.59 33.90 63.44
CA ASP A 302 -1.16 33.65 63.72
C ASP A 302 -0.47 34.91 64.31
N PRO A 303 0.21 34.86 65.48
CA PRO A 303 0.64 36.03 66.25
C PRO A 303 1.98 36.65 65.83
N ALA A 304 2.34 36.61 64.54
CA ALA A 304 3.63 37.13 64.05
C ALA A 304 3.45 38.26 63.02
N ALA A 305 2.83 39.37 63.43
CA ALA A 305 2.88 40.63 62.69
C ALA A 305 4.16 41.42 63.07
N PRO A 306 4.91 41.98 62.10
CA PRO A 306 6.04 42.84 62.41
C PRO A 306 5.56 44.17 63.04
N PRO A 307 6.30 44.76 63.99
CA PRO A 307 5.85 45.96 64.67
C PRO A 307 5.83 47.16 63.71
N GLU A 308 4.67 47.82 63.59
CA GLU A 308 4.59 49.18 63.03
C GLU A 308 5.11 50.20 64.06
N LYS A 309 5.72 51.27 63.54
CA LYS A 309 6.45 52.33 64.24
C LYS A 309 5.64 53.06 65.32
#